data_AF-A0A4S1E727-F1
#
_entry.id   AF-A0A4S1E727-F1
#
_cell.length_a   1.000
_cell.length_b   1.000
_cell.length_c   1.000
_cell.angle_alpha   90.00
_cell.angle_beta   90.00
_cell.angle_gamma   90.00
#
_symmetry.space_group_name_H-M   'P 1'
#
loop_
_entity.id
_entity.type
_entity.pdbx_description
1 polymer ?
#
loop_
_entity_poly.entity_id
_entity_poly.type
_entity_poly.pdbx_seq_one_letter_code
_entity_poly.pdbx_strand_id
1 'polypeptide(L)'
;VARFGFVEWCEGPRSQNDHFDVESRFQRVILSDVPRMTVRDASAARRFTWLVDVLYDHQVKLIISAECDPDELYVEGPMASEFHRTVSRLVEMQSKEYLESERRSAVTL
;
A
#
# COMPACT_ATOMS: atom_id res chain seq x y z
N VAL A 1 13.92 7.94 -0.54
CA VAL A 1 12.49 8.11 -0.22
C VAL A 1 11.78 8.39 -1.53
N ALA A 2 10.65 7.75 -1.79
CA ALA A 2 9.84 8.01 -2.98
C ALA A 2 8.46 8.54 -2.58
N ARG A 3 7.86 9.42 -3.39
CA ARG A 3 6.56 10.03 -3.13
C ARG A 3 5.68 9.96 -4.36
N PHE A 4 4.43 9.52 -4.17
CA PHE A 4 3.46 9.30 -5.25
C PHE A 4 2.05 9.69 -4.82
N GLY A 5 1.22 10.12 -5.78
CA GLY A 5 -0.22 10.30 -5.55
C GLY A 5 -0.99 9.00 -5.77
N PHE A 6 -2.10 8.79 -5.03
CA PHE A 6 -2.94 7.61 -5.17
C PHE A 6 -3.45 7.42 -6.59
N VAL A 7 -4.00 8.46 -7.21
CA VAL A 7 -4.52 8.41 -8.60
C VAL A 7 -3.42 7.99 -9.57
N GLU A 8 -2.21 8.56 -9.45
CA GLU A 8 -1.10 8.26 -10.36
C GLU A 8 -0.65 6.79 -10.30
N TRP A 9 -0.85 6.15 -9.15
CA TRP A 9 -0.33 4.82 -8.83
C TRP A 9 -1.38 3.72 -8.92
N CYS A 10 -2.60 4.03 -8.45
CA CYS A 10 -3.71 3.10 -8.32
C CYS A 10 -4.80 3.33 -9.37
N GLU A 11 -4.77 4.40 -10.16
CA GLU A 11 -5.75 4.67 -11.24
C GLU A 11 -5.11 5.00 -12.59
N GLY A 12 -3.82 5.38 -12.61
CA GLY A 12 -3.08 5.73 -13.81
C GLY A 12 -2.70 4.53 -14.70
N PRO A 13 -2.20 4.79 -15.92
CA PRO A 13 -1.82 3.77 -16.91
C PRO A 13 -0.49 3.06 -16.60
N ARG A 14 0.06 3.21 -15.39
CA ARG A 14 1.33 2.57 -15.01
C ARG A 14 1.18 1.06 -15.02
N SER A 15 2.20 0.38 -15.53
CA SER A 15 2.19 -1.08 -15.61
C SER A 15 2.56 -1.69 -14.26
N GLN A 16 2.13 -2.95 -14.02
CA GLN A 16 2.53 -3.71 -12.83
C GLN A 16 4.07 -3.69 -12.58
N ASN A 17 4.88 -3.58 -13.65
CA ASN A 17 6.34 -3.60 -13.56
C ASN A 17 6.95 -2.33 -12.94
N ASP A 18 6.26 -1.19 -12.92
CA ASP A 18 6.79 0.05 -12.32
C ASP A 18 6.76 0.01 -10.78
N HIS A 19 5.95 -0.89 -10.21
CA HIS A 19 5.82 -1.03 -8.78
C HIS A 19 6.95 -1.87 -8.16
N PHE A 20 7.42 -2.91 -8.86
CA PHE A 20 8.52 -3.79 -8.41
C PHE A 20 9.87 -3.06 -8.28
N ASP A 21 10.06 -1.99 -9.06
CA ASP A 21 11.28 -1.18 -8.99
C ASP A 21 11.34 -0.34 -7.70
N VAL A 22 10.23 -0.21 -6.97
CA VAL A 22 10.13 0.67 -5.80
C VAL A 22 10.57 -0.03 -4.54
N GLU A 23 10.21 -1.31 -4.32
CA GLU A 23 10.66 -2.04 -3.14
C GLU A 23 12.18 -2.25 -3.10
N SER A 24 12.80 -2.41 -4.28
CA SER A 24 14.24 -2.65 -4.39
C SER A 24 15.03 -1.35 -4.14
N ARG A 25 14.55 -0.22 -4.68
CA ARG A 25 15.26 1.07 -4.71
C ARG A 25 14.98 1.98 -3.51
N PHE A 26 13.84 1.85 -2.84
CA PHE A 26 13.46 2.79 -1.77
C PHE A 26 13.13 2.11 -0.45
N GLN A 27 13.73 2.61 0.63
CA GLN A 27 13.46 2.13 2.00
C GLN A 27 12.20 2.77 2.63
N ARG A 28 11.69 3.86 2.04
CA ARG A 28 10.48 4.55 2.49
C ARG A 28 9.68 5.09 1.32
N VAL A 29 8.37 4.91 1.39
CA VAL A 29 7.39 5.34 0.39
C VAL A 29 6.36 6.25 1.05
N ILE A 30 6.04 7.35 0.38
CA ILE A 30 4.98 8.28 0.78
C ILE A 30 3.89 8.20 -0.29
N LEU A 31 2.68 7.82 0.12
CA LEU A 31 1.50 7.79 -0.74
C LEU A 31 0.53 8.89 -0.31
N SER A 32 0.23 9.81 -1.22
CA SER A 32 -0.60 10.99 -0.93
C SER A 32 -2.00 10.83 -1.52
N ASP A 33 -2.98 11.49 -0.90
CA ASP A 33 -4.35 11.64 -1.38
C ASP A 33 -5.09 10.31 -1.64
N VAL A 34 -5.00 9.36 -0.71
CA VAL A 34 -5.78 8.12 -0.75
C VAL A 34 -7.25 8.43 -0.44
N PRO A 35 -8.17 8.31 -1.41
CA PRO A 35 -9.57 8.62 -1.20
C PRO A 35 -10.27 7.49 -0.44
N ARG A 36 -11.45 7.80 0.11
CA ARG A 36 -12.38 6.74 0.51
C ARG A 36 -12.90 6.02 -0.74
N MET A 37 -12.50 4.77 -0.92
CA MET A 37 -12.83 3.98 -2.11
C MET A 37 -14.25 3.43 -2.03
N THR A 38 -14.94 3.46 -3.17
CA THR A 38 -16.30 2.91 -3.34
C THR A 38 -16.26 1.61 -4.12
N VAL A 39 -17.41 0.92 -4.23
CA VAL A 39 -17.58 -0.29 -5.06
C VAL A 39 -17.07 -0.12 -6.50
N ARG A 40 -17.13 1.11 -7.05
CA ARG A 40 -16.65 1.42 -8.41
C ARG A 40 -15.12 1.39 -8.53
N ASP A 41 -14.44 1.56 -7.41
CA ASP A 41 -12.98 1.67 -7.31
C ASP A 41 -12.32 0.32 -7.02
N ALA A 42 -13.04 -0.80 -7.22
CA ALA A 42 -12.56 -2.16 -6.93
C ALA A 42 -11.20 -2.48 -7.59
N SER A 43 -10.94 -1.93 -8.78
CA SER A 43 -9.63 -2.08 -9.45
C SER A 43 -8.51 -1.33 -8.72
N ALA A 44 -8.80 -0.12 -8.23
CA ALA A 44 -7.85 0.69 -7.46
C ALA A 44 -7.62 0.08 -6.07
N ALA A 45 -8.69 -0.37 -5.39
CA ALA A 45 -8.60 -1.09 -4.12
C ALA A 45 -7.71 -2.34 -4.22
N ARG A 46 -7.86 -3.12 -5.29
CA ARG A 46 -7.01 -4.30 -5.55
C ARG A 46 -5.54 -3.93 -5.74
N ARG A 47 -5.24 -2.87 -6.50
CA ARG A 47 -3.86 -2.38 -6.70
C ARG A 47 -3.26 -1.84 -5.41
N PHE A 48 -4.06 -1.14 -4.60
CA PHE A 48 -3.65 -0.66 -3.29
C PHE A 48 -3.33 -1.81 -2.34
N THR A 49 -4.19 -2.83 -2.25
CA THR A 49 -3.90 -4.05 -1.47
C THR A 49 -2.58 -4.67 -1.89
N TRP A 50 -2.37 -4.84 -3.19
CA TRP A 50 -1.14 -5.44 -3.70
C TRP A 50 0.11 -4.59 -3.38
N LEU A 51 0.02 -3.26 -3.50
CA LEU A 51 1.08 -2.35 -3.10
C LEU A 51 1.43 -2.49 -1.61
N VAL A 52 0.42 -2.50 -0.74
CA VAL A 52 0.62 -2.66 0.71
C VAL A 52 1.30 -3.99 1.01
N ASP A 53 0.87 -5.08 0.36
CA ASP A 53 1.44 -6.40 0.57
C ASP A 53 2.93 -6.44 0.18
N VAL A 54 3.29 -5.89 -0.98
CA VAL A 54 4.69 -5.81 -1.43
C VAL A 54 5.54 -4.98 -0.47
N LEU A 55 5.08 -3.79 -0.07
CA LEU A 55 5.82 -2.96 0.87
C LEU A 55 5.95 -3.62 2.24
N TYR A 56 4.89 -4.30 2.69
CA TYR A 56 4.87 -5.05 3.93
C TYR A 56 5.91 -6.17 3.93
N ASP A 57 5.94 -6.97 2.85
CA ASP A 57 6.83 -8.12 2.68
C ASP A 57 8.30 -7.71 2.67
N HIS A 58 8.62 -6.56 2.07
CA HIS A 58 9.98 -6.02 2.03
C HIS A 58 10.36 -5.16 3.24
N GLN A 59 9.49 -5.01 4.25
CA GLN A 59 9.69 -4.13 5.41
C GLN A 59 9.95 -2.66 5.03
N VAL A 60 9.34 -2.19 3.94
CA VAL A 60 9.44 -0.81 3.48
C VAL A 60 8.54 0.08 4.33
N LYS A 61 9.06 1.20 4.83
CA LYS A 61 8.27 2.11 5.67
C LYS A 61 7.30 2.90 4.80
N LEU A 62 6.02 2.85 5.11
CA LEU A 62 4.95 3.49 4.36
C LEU A 62 4.35 4.63 5.17
N ILE A 63 4.23 5.80 4.54
CA ILE A 63 3.51 6.96 5.07
C ILE A 63 2.36 7.23 4.11
N ILE A 64 1.13 7.30 4.62
CA ILE A 64 -0.07 7.53 3.82
C ILE A 64 -0.75 8.81 4.27
N SER A 65 -1.21 9.61 3.32
CA SER A 65 -2.26 10.62 3.52
C SER A 65 -3.57 10.06 2.99
N ALA A 66 -4.56 9.88 3.85
CA ALA A 66 -5.85 9.31 3.50
C ALA A 66 -7.00 10.23 3.93
N GLU A 67 -8.12 10.15 3.22
CA GLU A 67 -9.36 10.90 3.51
C GLU A 67 -10.07 10.41 4.78
N CYS A 68 -9.92 9.12 5.10
CA CYS A 68 -10.53 8.45 6.25
C CYS A 68 -9.56 7.46 6.90
N ASP A 69 -9.97 6.89 8.03
CA ASP A 69 -9.21 5.86 8.72
C ASP A 69 -9.07 4.58 7.86
N PRO A 70 -8.03 3.74 8.09
CA PRO A 70 -7.75 2.58 7.25
C PRO A 70 -8.90 1.58 7.11
N ASP A 71 -9.70 1.40 8.16
CA ASP A 71 -10.88 0.51 8.18
C ASP A 71 -12.07 1.07 7.39
N GLU A 72 -12.10 2.37 7.12
CA GLU A 72 -13.14 3.02 6.32
C GLU A 72 -12.77 3.17 4.83
N LEU A 73 -11.51 2.91 4.48
CA LEU A 73 -10.97 3.11 3.12
C LEU A 73 -11.72 2.30 2.06
N TYR A 74 -12.19 1.09 2.37
CA TYR A 74 -12.95 0.26 1.44
C TYR A 74 -13.83 -0.76 2.18
N VAL A 75 -15.07 -0.36 2.44
CA VAL A 75 -16.04 -1.11 3.27
C VAL A 75 -17.03 -1.94 2.45
N GLU A 76 -17.22 -1.61 1.17
CA GLU A 76 -18.21 -2.24 0.31
C GLU A 76 -17.62 -2.60 -1.07
N GLY A 77 -17.93 -3.79 -1.57
CA GLY A 77 -17.56 -4.24 -2.90
C GLY A 77 -16.95 -5.65 -2.92
N PRO A 78 -16.55 -6.16 -4.11
CA PRO A 78 -16.19 -7.57 -4.30
C PRO A 78 -15.02 -8.06 -3.43
N MET A 79 -14.15 -7.16 -2.98
CA MET A 79 -12.93 -7.46 -2.23
C MET A 79 -12.95 -6.89 -0.80
N ALA A 80 -14.08 -6.33 -0.33
CA ALA A 80 -14.14 -5.65 0.96
C ALA A 80 -13.78 -6.59 2.13
N SER A 81 -14.24 -7.84 2.07
CA SER A 81 -13.88 -8.87 3.05
C SER A 81 -12.38 -9.17 3.09
N GLU A 82 -11.71 -9.16 1.94
CA GLU A 82 -10.27 -9.38 1.82
C GLU A 82 -9.45 -8.16 2.22
N PHE A 83 -10.01 -6.96 2.05
CA PHE A 83 -9.39 -5.68 2.36
C PHE A 83 -9.11 -5.51 3.84
N HIS A 84 -9.86 -6.17 4.73
CA HIS A 84 -9.54 -6.22 6.16
C HIS A 84 -8.10 -6.69 6.43
N ARG A 85 -7.54 -7.58 5.60
CA ARG A 85 -6.12 -8.00 5.74
C ARG A 85 -5.16 -6.86 5.43
N THR A 86 -5.49 -6.05 4.42
CA THR A 86 -4.74 -4.82 4.10
C THR A 86 -4.76 -3.86 5.28
N VAL A 87 -5.92 -3.67 5.91
CA VAL A 87 -6.07 -2.84 7.11
C VAL A 87 -5.20 -3.35 8.25
N SER A 88 -5.24 -4.65 8.56
CA SER A 88 -4.40 -5.23 9.61
C SER A 88 -2.90 -5.00 9.36
N ARG A 89 -2.45 -5.14 8.10
CA ARG A 89 -1.06 -4.84 7.72
C ARG A 89 -0.73 -3.37 7.91
N LEU A 90 -1.61 -2.46 7.48
CA LEU A 90 -1.42 -1.01 7.68
C LEU A 90 -1.31 -0.64 9.16
N VAL A 91 -2.10 -1.27 10.03
CA VAL A 91 -2.02 -1.08 11.48
C VAL A 91 -0.69 -1.62 12.02
N GLU A 92 -0.27 -2.81 11.58
CA GLU A 92 1.01 -3.39 11.99
C GLU A 92 2.21 -2.55 11.53
N MET A 93 2.15 -1.98 10.33
CA MET A 93 3.18 -1.09 9.77
C MET A 93 3.37 0.20 10.58
N GLN A 94 2.38 0.58 11.40
CA GLN A 94 2.46 1.71 12.33
C GLN A 94 3.08 1.33 13.68
N SER A 95 3.23 0.04 13.97
CA SER A 95 3.82 -0.41 15.23
C SER A 95 5.28 -0.01 15.35
N LYS A 96 5.73 0.25 16.58
CA LYS A 96 7.13 0.57 16.86
C LYS A 96 8.07 -0.56 16.40
N GLU A 97 7.68 -1.81 16.63
CA GLU A 97 8.42 -2.99 16.19
C GLU A 97 8.63 -2.99 14.67
N TYR A 98 7.56 -2.75 13.91
CA TYR A 98 7.67 -2.65 12.46
C TYR A 98 8.51 -1.45 12.04
N LEU A 99 8.39 -0.29 12.68
CA LEU A 99 9.18 0.90 12.32
C LEU A 99 10.67 0.75 12.63
N GLU A 100 11.03 -0.01 13.67
CA GLU A 100 12.41 -0.29 14.10
C GLU A 100 13.03 -1.49 13.37
N SER A 101 12.24 -2.29 12.64
CA SER A 101 12.73 -3.45 11.90
C SER A 101 13.68 -3.07 10.76
N GLU A 102 14.73 -3.88 10.57
CA GLU A 102 15.63 -3.80 9.41
C GLU A 102 14.90 -4.20 8.12
N ARG A 103 15.29 -3.61 6.98
CA ARG A 103 14.69 -3.96 5.69
C ARG A 103 14.97 -5.43 5.36
N ARG A 104 13.94 -6.21 5.04
CA ARG A 104 14.15 -7.56 4.49
C ARG A 104 14.68 -7.41 3.07
N SER A 105 15.96 -7.69 2.86
CA SER A 105 16.49 -7.86 1.52
C SER A 105 15.79 -9.06 0.91
N ALA A 106 15.24 -8.92 -0.30
CA ALA A 106 14.90 -10.08 -1.09
C ALA A 106 16.16 -10.95 -1.16
N VAL A 107 16.04 -12.22 -0.79
CA VAL A 107 17.08 -13.20 -1.12
C VAL A 107 17.18 -13.17 -2.64
N THR A 108 18.30 -12.66 -3.14
CA THR A 108 18.67 -12.84 -4.53
C THR A 108 18.88 -14.34 -4.70
N LEU A 109 17.94 -15.00 -5.38
CA LEU A 109 18.13 -16.35 -5.89
C LEU A 109 19.14 -16.34 -7.04
#